data_AF-V9LDY5-F1
#
_entry.id   AF-V9LDY5-F1
#
_cell.length_a   1.000
_cell.length_b   1.000
_cell.length_c   1.000
_cell.angle_alpha   90.00
_cell.angle_beta   90.00
_cell.angle_gamma   90.00
#
_symmetry.space_group_name_H-M   'P 1'
#
loop_
_entity.id
_entity.type
_entity.pdbx_description
1 polymer ?
#
loop_
_entity_poly.entity_id
_entity_poly.type
_entity_poly.pdbx_seq_one_letter_code
_entity_poly.pdbx_strand_id
1 'polypeptide(L)'
;MTKENVTEAASDEEPQSPLVETRKRPLVHPSAPAPLPKDYAFTFFDPNDPDCQEILFDSKTTVPELFAIIRQWVPQVQHKIDIIGNEILKRGCHVNDRDGLTDMTLMHYACKAGAHGVGDPVAAVRLSTRLIALGADPSLRSRWTHMNALHYAAYFDVPELIRILLKSQIPKGGKEEENDRATQKAHSRVSHVLNSTCSDFNHGTALHIAASNLCLGAVKCLLEHGANPSVR
;
A
#
# COMPACT_ATOMS: atom_id res chain seq x y z
N MET A 1 63.18 -14.46 -6.04
CA MET A 1 61.73 -14.69 -5.80
C MET A 1 61.11 -13.37 -5.38
N THR A 2 60.48 -12.69 -6.33
CA THR A 2 59.66 -11.49 -6.11
C THR A 2 58.39 -11.90 -5.34
N LYS A 3 58.11 -11.24 -4.21
CA LYS A 3 56.79 -11.30 -3.57
C LYS A 3 56.06 -10.02 -3.93
N GLU A 4 55.12 -10.14 -4.85
CA GLU A 4 54.20 -9.07 -5.20
C GLU A 4 53.23 -8.84 -4.05
N ASN A 5 53.09 -7.58 -3.66
CA ASN A 5 52.22 -7.13 -2.60
C ASN A 5 50.94 -6.61 -3.27
N VAL A 6 49.87 -7.40 -3.25
CA VAL A 6 48.56 -6.97 -3.76
C VAL A 6 47.86 -6.22 -2.65
N THR A 7 47.81 -4.90 -2.78
CA THR A 7 46.98 -4.00 -1.97
C THR A 7 45.50 -4.23 -2.31
N GLU A 8 44.75 -4.77 -1.35
CA GLU A 8 43.30 -4.92 -1.43
C GLU A 8 42.65 -3.55 -1.15
N ALA A 9 41.88 -3.05 -2.13
CA ALA A 9 41.21 -1.77 -2.05
C ALA A 9 40.05 -1.84 -1.05
N ALA A 10 40.01 -0.89 -0.11
CA ALA A 10 38.90 -0.72 0.82
C ALA A 10 37.62 -0.39 0.04
N SER A 11 36.58 -1.19 0.23
CA SER A 11 35.23 -0.92 -0.25
C SER A 11 34.61 0.20 0.59
N ASP A 12 34.28 1.32 -0.06
CA ASP A 12 33.45 2.38 0.50
C ASP A 12 32.06 1.83 0.85
N GLU A 13 31.83 1.51 2.12
CA GLU A 13 30.47 1.28 2.63
C GLU A 13 29.78 2.64 2.80
N GLU A 14 28.70 2.87 2.06
CA GLU A 14 27.80 3.99 2.27
C GLU A 14 27.30 4.00 3.73
N PRO A 15 27.28 5.17 4.41
CA PRO A 15 26.84 5.24 5.79
C PRO A 15 25.36 4.85 5.90
N GLN A 16 25.11 3.66 6.45
CA GLN A 16 23.77 3.23 6.84
C GLN A 16 23.21 4.25 7.83
N SER A 17 22.17 4.96 7.40
CA SER A 17 21.42 5.86 8.27
C SER A 17 20.89 5.07 9.49
N PRO A 18 20.91 5.65 10.70
CA PRO A 18 20.47 4.96 11.89
C PRO A 18 19.02 4.50 11.70
N LEU A 19 18.82 3.19 11.77
CA LEU A 19 17.51 2.56 11.64
C LEU A 19 16.63 3.10 12.77
N VAL A 20 15.73 4.04 12.45
CA VAL A 20 14.68 4.47 13.37
C VAL A 20 13.89 3.21 13.73
N GLU A 21 13.95 2.79 14.99
CA GLU A 21 13.24 1.61 15.46
C GLU A 21 11.75 1.76 15.12
N THR A 22 11.23 0.81 14.36
CA THR A 22 9.81 0.79 14.01
C THR A 22 9.00 0.50 15.26
N ARG A 23 8.10 1.42 15.59
CA ARG A 23 7.22 1.28 16.75
C ARG A 23 6.39 0.00 16.65
N LYS A 24 6.30 -0.77 17.73
CA LYS A 24 5.68 -2.13 17.73
C LYS A 24 4.15 -2.18 17.59
N ARG A 25 3.45 -1.07 17.81
CA ARG A 25 1.98 -1.00 17.76
C ARG A 25 1.58 -0.05 16.64
N PRO A 26 0.39 -0.19 16.03
CA PRO A 26 -0.17 0.84 15.15
C PRO A 26 -0.72 2.03 15.96
N LEU A 27 -0.87 3.20 15.33
CA LEU A 27 -1.60 4.36 15.84
C LEU A 27 -2.40 5.03 14.72
N VAL A 28 -3.29 5.94 15.12
CA VAL A 28 -3.99 6.85 14.21
C VAL A 28 -3.34 8.23 14.34
N HIS A 29 -2.73 8.71 13.25
CA HIS A 29 -2.07 10.01 13.21
C HIS A 29 -3.12 11.13 13.22
N PRO A 30 -2.88 12.30 13.83
CA PRO A 30 -3.80 13.43 13.70
C PRO A 30 -3.89 13.87 12.23
N SER A 31 -4.98 14.54 11.85
CA SER A 31 -5.06 15.16 10.53
C SER A 31 -4.19 16.42 10.49
N ALA A 32 -3.46 16.61 9.40
CA ALA A 32 -2.72 17.82 9.08
C ALA A 32 -3.08 18.30 7.66
N PRO A 33 -2.89 19.58 7.30
CA PRO A 33 -2.92 20.02 5.91
C PRO A 33 -1.70 19.48 5.13
N ALA A 34 -1.77 19.47 3.81
CA ALA A 34 -0.61 19.17 2.99
C ALA A 34 0.34 20.38 3.03
N PRO A 35 1.63 20.18 3.32
CA PRO A 35 2.60 21.27 3.30
C PRO A 35 2.82 21.69 1.85
N LEU A 36 2.85 23.00 1.60
CA LEU A 36 3.11 23.57 0.27
C LEU A 36 4.25 24.59 0.39
N PRO A 37 5.02 24.81 -0.69
CA PRO A 37 5.98 25.91 -0.74
C PRO A 37 5.32 27.26 -0.45
N LYS A 38 6.11 28.24 -0.02
CA LYS A 38 5.61 29.61 0.15
C LYS A 38 5.29 30.22 -1.21
N ASP A 39 4.18 30.96 -1.29
CA ASP A 39 3.71 31.61 -2.51
C ASP A 39 3.53 30.65 -3.71
N TYR A 40 3.22 29.39 -3.43
CA TYR A 40 3.08 28.35 -4.44
C TYR A 40 1.87 28.58 -5.35
N ALA A 41 2.08 28.48 -6.65
CA ALA A 41 1.06 28.79 -7.65
C ALA A 41 -0.08 27.74 -7.70
N PHE A 42 0.18 26.51 -7.25
CA PHE A 42 -0.79 25.42 -7.27
C PHE A 42 -1.42 25.17 -5.90
N THR A 43 -2.66 24.67 -5.91
CA THR A 43 -3.40 24.30 -4.70
C THR A 43 -3.17 22.85 -4.26
N PHE A 44 -2.30 22.12 -4.97
CA PHE A 44 -1.95 20.73 -4.72
C PHE A 44 -0.43 20.57 -4.69
N PHE A 45 0.02 19.49 -4.05
CA PHE A 45 1.44 19.16 -3.92
C PHE A 45 1.91 18.43 -5.18
N ASP A 46 2.93 18.94 -5.87
CA ASP A 46 3.53 18.26 -7.02
C ASP A 46 4.88 17.64 -6.64
N PRO A 47 4.98 16.31 -6.41
CA PRO A 47 6.25 15.66 -6.07
C PRO A 47 7.31 15.68 -7.18
N ASN A 48 7.02 16.24 -8.37
CA ASN A 48 8.00 16.47 -9.43
C ASN A 48 8.58 17.90 -9.40
N ASP A 49 7.95 18.82 -8.69
CA ASP A 49 8.42 20.18 -8.53
C ASP A 49 9.56 20.25 -7.50
N PRO A 50 10.67 20.98 -7.78
CA PRO A 50 11.82 21.04 -6.88
C PRO A 50 11.48 21.52 -5.46
N ASP A 51 10.66 22.57 -5.32
CA ASP A 51 10.32 23.13 -4.00
C ASP A 51 9.47 22.15 -3.20
N CYS A 52 8.56 21.44 -3.85
CA CYS A 52 7.82 20.34 -3.22
C CYS A 52 8.75 19.16 -2.85
N GLN A 53 9.77 18.85 -3.66
CA GLN A 53 10.73 17.80 -3.32
C GLN A 53 11.55 18.14 -2.07
N GLU A 54 11.95 19.39 -1.88
CA GLU A 54 12.61 19.84 -0.66
C GLU A 54 11.74 19.52 0.57
N ILE A 55 10.43 19.79 0.50
CA ILE A 55 9.48 19.45 1.56
C ILE A 55 9.34 17.93 1.71
N LEU A 56 9.19 17.18 0.62
CA LEU A 56 8.97 15.73 0.67
C LEU A 56 10.14 15.00 1.35
N PHE A 57 11.37 15.45 1.09
CA PHE A 57 12.58 14.81 1.59
C PHE A 57 13.12 15.43 2.89
N ASP A 58 12.60 16.59 3.34
CA ASP A 58 12.95 17.13 4.67
C ASP A 58 12.45 16.20 5.78
N SER A 59 13.39 15.72 6.60
CA SER A 59 13.14 14.93 7.81
C SER A 59 12.14 15.56 8.80
N LYS A 60 11.94 16.89 8.75
CA LYS A 60 10.99 17.62 9.59
C LYS A 60 9.56 17.53 9.11
N THR A 61 9.34 17.25 7.83
CA THR A 61 7.98 17.02 7.30
C THR A 61 7.39 15.80 8.00
N THR A 62 6.24 15.99 8.63
CA THR A 62 5.68 15.00 9.55
C THR A 62 4.90 13.91 8.83
N VAL A 63 4.69 12.77 9.50
CA VAL A 63 3.84 11.69 8.95
C VAL A 63 2.40 12.14 8.64
N PRO A 64 1.69 12.91 9.52
CA PRO A 64 0.41 13.54 9.18
C PRO A 64 0.42 14.37 7.88
N GLU A 65 1.46 15.16 7.65
CA GLU A 65 1.61 16.01 6.47
C GLU A 65 1.84 15.16 5.21
N LEU A 66 2.63 14.10 5.30
CA LEU A 66 2.80 13.15 4.20
C LEU A 66 1.51 12.37 3.89
N PHE A 67 0.74 11.99 4.92
CA PHE A 67 -0.61 11.46 4.72
C PHE A 67 -1.49 12.48 3.98
N ALA A 68 -1.39 13.77 4.33
CA ALA A 68 -2.12 14.83 3.67
C ALA A 68 -1.76 14.99 2.19
N ILE A 69 -0.49 14.77 1.81
CA ILE A 69 -0.07 14.72 0.41
C ILE A 69 -0.76 13.55 -0.31
N ILE A 70 -0.63 12.31 0.17
CA ILE A 70 -1.18 11.12 -0.54
C ILE A 70 -2.71 11.06 -0.58
N ARG A 71 -3.40 11.85 0.25
CA ARG A 71 -4.85 12.06 0.14
C ARG A 71 -5.26 12.70 -1.18
N GLN A 72 -4.44 13.59 -1.72
CA GLN A 72 -4.76 14.36 -2.92
C GLN A 72 -4.91 13.44 -4.14
N TRP A 73 -6.06 13.51 -4.81
CA TRP A 73 -6.36 12.69 -5.99
C TRP A 73 -5.92 13.39 -7.27
N VAL A 74 -4.62 13.55 -7.42
CA VAL A 74 -3.98 14.14 -8.60
C VAL A 74 -2.89 13.19 -9.13
N PRO A 75 -2.71 13.07 -10.47
CA PRO A 75 -1.79 12.08 -11.03
C PRO A 75 -0.36 12.18 -10.52
N GLN A 76 0.15 13.40 -10.32
CA GLN A 76 1.50 13.66 -9.85
C GLN A 76 1.78 12.96 -8.52
N VAL A 77 0.85 13.04 -7.57
CA VAL A 77 0.94 12.38 -6.26
C VAL A 77 0.76 10.87 -6.41
N GLN A 78 -0.27 10.42 -7.13
CA GLN A 78 -0.58 8.98 -7.23
C GLN A 78 0.53 8.21 -7.95
N HIS A 79 1.18 8.79 -8.95
CA HIS A 79 2.33 8.20 -9.65
C HIS A 79 3.58 8.08 -8.76
N LYS A 80 3.65 8.82 -7.66
CA LYS A 80 4.78 8.82 -6.71
C LYS A 80 4.43 8.15 -5.38
N ILE A 81 3.37 7.36 -5.35
CA ILE A 81 2.85 6.75 -4.11
C ILE A 81 3.91 5.92 -3.39
N ASP A 82 4.79 5.22 -4.10
CA ASP A 82 5.85 4.42 -3.52
C ASP A 82 6.96 5.26 -2.90
N ILE A 83 7.35 6.36 -3.55
CA ILE A 83 8.31 7.32 -3.01
C ILE A 83 7.75 7.96 -1.74
N ILE A 84 6.53 8.51 -1.80
CA ILE A 84 5.92 9.19 -0.66
C ILE A 84 5.62 8.18 0.47
N GLY A 85 5.16 6.97 0.15
CA GLY A 85 4.95 5.89 1.10
C GLY A 85 6.24 5.44 1.79
N ASN A 86 7.37 5.40 1.07
CA ASN A 86 8.68 5.13 1.67
C ASN A 86 9.13 6.26 2.59
N GLU A 87 8.89 7.52 2.24
CA GLU A 87 9.16 8.67 3.10
C GLU A 87 8.35 8.61 4.40
N ILE A 88 7.10 8.15 4.35
CA ILE A 88 6.28 7.91 5.55
C ILE A 88 6.93 6.83 6.43
N LEU A 89 7.34 5.70 5.84
CA LEU A 89 7.98 4.61 6.58
C LEU A 89 9.32 5.03 7.20
N LYS A 90 10.14 5.82 6.48
CA LYS A 90 11.43 6.35 6.96
C LYS A 90 11.30 7.20 8.24
N ARG A 91 10.14 7.83 8.45
CA ARG A 91 9.83 8.64 9.65
C ARG A 91 9.33 7.81 10.84
N GLY A 92 9.59 6.49 10.84
CA GLY A 92 9.21 5.58 11.92
C GLY A 92 7.71 5.24 11.96
N CYS A 93 6.97 5.56 10.90
CA CYS A 93 5.56 5.19 10.77
C CYS A 93 5.44 3.66 10.77
N HIS A 94 4.56 3.12 11.61
CA HIS A 94 4.29 1.69 11.60
C HIS A 94 3.47 1.33 10.36
N VAL A 95 3.72 0.17 9.76
CA VAL A 95 3.16 -0.22 8.45
C VAL A 95 1.61 -0.24 8.43
N ASN A 96 0.99 -0.44 9.60
CA ASN A 96 -0.46 -0.44 9.81
C ASN A 96 -0.99 0.84 10.49
N ASP A 97 -0.19 1.91 10.52
CA ASP A 97 -0.68 3.22 10.96
C ASP A 97 -1.76 3.76 10.02
N ARG A 98 -2.61 4.60 10.60
CA ARG A 98 -3.78 5.16 9.91
C ARG A 98 -3.66 6.68 9.81
N ASP A 99 -4.09 7.20 8.67
CA ASP A 99 -4.41 8.62 8.50
C ASP A 99 -5.62 8.98 9.37
N GLY A 100 -5.53 10.03 10.20
CA GLY A 100 -6.62 10.43 11.09
C GLY A 100 -7.85 10.98 10.39
N LEU A 101 -7.73 11.44 9.15
CA LEU A 101 -8.88 11.97 8.42
C LEU A 101 -9.72 10.85 7.79
N THR A 102 -9.07 9.95 7.06
CA THR A 102 -9.74 8.88 6.30
C THR A 102 -9.76 7.54 7.03
N ASP A 103 -8.97 7.39 8.09
CA ASP A 103 -8.72 6.12 8.80
C ASP A 103 -8.11 5.03 7.88
N MET A 104 -7.57 5.43 6.72
CA MET A 104 -6.90 4.55 5.77
C MET A 104 -5.44 4.30 6.18
N THR A 105 -4.97 3.07 5.95
CA THR A 105 -3.55 2.71 6.02
C THR A 105 -2.84 2.98 4.70
N LEU A 106 -1.50 2.94 4.69
CA LEU A 106 -0.71 3.01 3.44
C LEU A 106 -1.13 1.95 2.41
N MET A 107 -1.55 0.76 2.84
CA MET A 107 -2.03 -0.29 1.94
C MET A 107 -3.28 0.14 1.16
N HIS A 108 -4.20 0.86 1.81
CA HIS A 108 -5.39 1.38 1.15
C HIS A 108 -5.03 2.46 0.12
N TYR A 109 -4.11 3.37 0.47
CA TYR A 109 -3.62 4.39 -0.48
C TYR A 109 -2.86 3.77 -1.65
N ALA A 110 -2.09 2.71 -1.44
CA ALA A 110 -1.44 1.98 -2.52
C ALA A 110 -2.48 1.40 -3.50
N CYS A 111 -3.60 0.86 -3.00
CA CYS A 111 -4.70 0.38 -3.84
C CYS A 111 -5.36 1.51 -4.63
N LYS A 112 -5.61 2.66 -3.98
CA LYS A 112 -6.14 3.87 -4.62
C LYS A 112 -5.22 4.32 -5.75
N ALA A 113 -3.91 4.37 -5.51
CA ALA A 113 -2.90 4.88 -6.44
C ALA A 113 -2.61 3.97 -7.64
N GLY A 114 -3.19 2.77 -7.70
CA GLY A 114 -3.09 1.90 -8.87
C GLY A 114 -4.18 2.13 -9.92
N ALA A 115 -5.14 3.04 -9.68
CA ALA A 115 -6.27 3.25 -10.57
C ALA A 115 -5.83 3.72 -11.97
N HIS A 116 -6.42 3.14 -13.01
CA HIS A 116 -6.14 3.56 -14.38
C HIS A 116 -6.49 5.05 -14.62
N GLY A 117 -5.67 5.76 -15.40
CA GLY A 117 -5.89 7.15 -15.80
C GLY A 117 -5.50 8.21 -14.77
N VAL A 118 -5.35 7.85 -13.49
CA VAL A 118 -4.88 8.77 -12.43
C VAL A 118 -3.64 8.23 -11.72
N GLY A 119 -3.55 6.92 -11.54
CA GLY A 119 -2.49 6.26 -10.79
C GLY A 119 -1.42 5.61 -11.64
N ASP A 120 -0.44 5.01 -10.95
CA ASP A 120 0.59 4.15 -11.54
C ASP A 120 0.52 2.76 -10.88
N PRO A 121 -0.04 1.74 -11.58
CA PRO A 121 -0.11 0.37 -11.07
C PRO A 121 1.27 -0.18 -10.67
N VAL A 122 2.35 0.20 -11.37
CA VAL A 122 3.69 -0.31 -11.08
C VAL A 122 4.21 0.28 -9.76
N ALA A 123 4.05 1.59 -9.54
CA ALA A 123 4.37 2.23 -8.27
C ALA A 123 3.54 1.64 -7.11
N ALA A 124 2.23 1.49 -7.31
CA ALA A 124 1.33 0.87 -6.34
C ALA A 124 1.76 -0.57 -5.98
N VAL A 125 2.15 -1.38 -6.97
CA VAL A 125 2.68 -2.74 -6.77
C VAL A 125 3.98 -2.73 -5.98
N ARG A 126 4.92 -1.82 -6.29
CA ARG A 126 6.18 -1.68 -5.55
C ARG A 126 5.94 -1.38 -4.07
N LEU A 127 5.10 -0.38 -3.79
CA LEU A 127 4.75 -0.03 -2.41
C LEU A 127 4.05 -1.20 -1.70
N SER A 128 3.03 -1.78 -2.31
CA SER A 128 2.24 -2.87 -1.71
C SER A 128 3.09 -4.08 -1.37
N THR A 129 4.01 -4.45 -2.27
CA THR A 129 4.95 -5.55 -2.05
C THR A 129 5.86 -5.28 -0.85
N ARG A 130 6.37 -4.05 -0.72
CA ARG A 130 7.17 -3.64 0.43
C ARG A 130 6.36 -3.64 1.72
N LEU A 131 5.14 -3.10 1.70
CA LEU A 131 4.24 -3.08 2.86
C LEU A 131 3.96 -4.51 3.35
N ILE A 132 3.66 -5.45 2.44
CA ILE A 132 3.46 -6.87 2.79
C ILE A 132 4.73 -7.47 3.41
N ALA A 133 5.91 -7.19 2.86
CA ALA A 133 7.18 -7.66 3.41
C ALA A 133 7.45 -7.13 4.83
N LEU A 134 6.95 -5.93 5.14
CA LEU A 134 7.02 -5.30 6.46
C LEU A 134 5.90 -5.73 7.42
N GLY A 135 5.01 -6.64 7.01
CA GLY A 135 3.93 -7.14 7.87
C GLY A 135 2.65 -6.29 7.85
N ALA A 136 2.38 -5.58 6.76
CA ALA A 136 1.10 -4.92 6.57
C ALA A 136 -0.06 -5.93 6.63
N ASP A 137 -1.12 -5.54 7.33
CA ASP A 137 -2.37 -6.30 7.40
C ASP A 137 -3.38 -5.72 6.41
N PRO A 138 -3.61 -6.39 5.25
CA PRO A 138 -4.57 -5.93 4.26
C PRO A 138 -6.03 -6.14 4.67
N SER A 139 -6.29 -6.85 5.78
CA SER A 139 -7.64 -7.09 6.29
C SER A 139 -8.18 -5.91 7.09
N LEU A 140 -7.30 -4.99 7.52
CA LEU A 140 -7.70 -3.76 8.20
C LEU A 140 -8.70 -2.99 7.36
N ARG A 141 -9.72 -2.46 8.02
CA ARG A 141 -10.80 -1.71 7.40
C ARG A 141 -10.70 -0.24 7.75
N SER A 142 -10.95 0.63 6.76
CA SER A 142 -11.19 2.04 6.99
C SER A 142 -12.44 2.23 7.85
N ARG A 143 -12.46 3.27 8.69
CA ARG A 143 -13.60 3.59 9.55
C ARG A 143 -14.85 3.98 8.77
N TRP A 144 -14.69 4.76 7.71
CA TRP A 144 -15.83 5.38 7.02
C TRP A 144 -16.54 4.40 6.09
N THR A 145 -15.78 3.70 5.24
CA THR A 145 -16.37 2.79 4.25
C THR A 145 -16.45 1.35 4.72
N HIS A 146 -15.83 1.04 5.87
CA HIS A 146 -15.62 -0.33 6.32
C HIS A 146 -14.96 -1.22 5.25
N MET A 147 -14.27 -0.63 4.26
CA MET A 147 -13.60 -1.36 3.19
C MET A 147 -12.19 -1.71 3.62
N ASN A 148 -11.75 -2.91 3.27
CA ASN A 148 -10.35 -3.33 3.39
C ASN A 148 -9.58 -3.10 2.08
N ALA A 149 -8.28 -3.42 2.04
CA ALA A 149 -7.45 -3.21 0.86
C ALA A 149 -8.00 -3.89 -0.42
N LEU A 150 -8.55 -5.11 -0.31
CA LEU A 150 -9.11 -5.83 -1.46
C LEU A 150 -10.33 -5.10 -2.05
N HIS A 151 -11.20 -4.55 -1.20
CA HIS A 151 -12.33 -3.75 -1.65
C HIS A 151 -11.86 -2.47 -2.36
N TYR A 152 -10.81 -1.80 -1.88
CA TYR A 152 -10.24 -0.63 -2.56
C TYR A 152 -9.63 -0.99 -3.92
N ALA A 153 -8.84 -2.08 -4.00
CA ALA A 153 -8.28 -2.53 -5.27
C ALA A 153 -9.38 -2.88 -6.30
N ALA A 154 -10.50 -3.43 -5.84
CA ALA A 154 -11.68 -3.69 -6.66
C ALA A 154 -12.41 -2.41 -7.10
N TYR A 155 -12.61 -1.46 -6.17
CA TYR A 155 -13.27 -0.18 -6.43
C TYR A 155 -12.55 0.65 -7.49
N PHE A 156 -11.21 0.61 -7.49
CA PHE A 156 -10.35 1.38 -8.39
C PHE A 156 -9.89 0.62 -9.64
N ASP A 157 -10.43 -0.58 -9.89
CA ASP A 157 -10.08 -1.46 -11.02
C ASP A 157 -8.59 -1.80 -11.14
N VAL A 158 -7.97 -2.29 -10.05
CA VAL A 158 -6.53 -2.58 -9.99
C VAL A 158 -6.26 -4.08 -9.84
N PRO A 159 -6.38 -4.87 -10.93
CA PRO A 159 -6.27 -6.33 -10.87
C PRO A 159 -4.90 -6.83 -10.40
N GLU A 160 -3.81 -6.09 -10.64
CA GLU A 160 -2.45 -6.44 -10.19
C GLU A 160 -2.39 -6.46 -8.66
N LEU A 161 -3.02 -5.50 -7.99
CA LEU A 161 -3.06 -5.47 -6.54
C LEU A 161 -3.99 -6.53 -5.97
N ILE A 162 -5.11 -6.85 -6.63
CA ILE A 162 -5.95 -7.98 -6.25
C ILE A 162 -5.11 -9.26 -6.18
N ARG A 163 -4.31 -9.54 -7.22
CA ARG A 163 -3.43 -10.72 -7.25
C ARG A 163 -2.42 -10.73 -6.10
N ILE A 164 -1.78 -9.58 -5.81
CA ILE A 164 -0.79 -9.46 -4.73
C ILE A 164 -1.42 -9.65 -3.35
N LEU A 165 -2.58 -9.03 -3.11
CA LEU A 165 -3.30 -9.10 -1.84
C LEU A 165 -3.79 -10.51 -1.55
N LEU A 166 -4.30 -11.22 -2.57
CA LEU A 166 -4.73 -12.62 -2.41
C LEU A 166 -3.54 -13.55 -2.20
N LYS A 167 -2.45 -13.36 -2.96
CA LYS A 167 -1.22 -14.13 -2.80
C LYS A 167 -0.60 -13.96 -1.40
N SER A 168 -0.72 -12.78 -0.78
CA SER A 168 -0.20 -12.53 0.57
C SER A 168 -0.99 -13.25 1.67
N GLN A 169 -2.19 -13.74 1.39
CA GLN A 169 -2.98 -14.54 2.34
C GLN A 169 -2.51 -15.99 2.45
N ILE A 170 -1.70 -16.45 1.48
CA ILE A 170 -1.16 -17.80 1.44
C ILE A 170 0.19 -17.79 2.19
N PRO A 171 0.34 -18.56 3.28
CA PRO A 171 1.60 -18.64 4.01
C PRO A 171 2.74 -19.08 3.09
N LYS A 172 3.86 -18.34 3.08
CA LYS A 172 5.07 -18.76 2.36
C LYS A 172 5.83 -19.79 3.19
N GLY A 173 5.75 -21.06 2.81
CA GLY A 173 6.72 -22.10 3.18
C GLY A 173 6.98 -22.29 4.68
N GLY A 174 6.01 -22.87 5.41
CA GLY A 174 6.38 -23.80 6.47
C GLY A 174 6.76 -25.14 5.81
N LYS A 175 7.63 -25.93 6.43
CA LYS A 175 7.85 -27.35 6.08
C LYS A 175 6.61 -28.22 6.38
N GLU A 176 5.42 -27.68 6.14
CA GLU A 176 4.21 -28.47 5.99
C GLU A 176 4.33 -29.03 4.58
N GLU A 177 4.82 -30.27 4.50
CA GLU A 177 4.65 -31.12 3.33
C GLU A 177 3.26 -30.86 2.72
N GLU A 178 3.17 -30.83 1.39
CA GLU A 178 1.90 -30.77 0.65
C GLU A 178 0.91 -31.82 1.19
N ASN A 179 0.17 -31.44 2.22
CA ASN A 179 -0.87 -32.23 2.82
C ASN A 179 -2.15 -31.43 2.61
N ASP A 180 -3.17 -32.12 2.12
CA ASP A 180 -4.50 -31.62 1.80
C ASP A 180 -5.04 -30.61 2.84
N ARG A 181 -4.73 -30.79 4.13
CA ARG A 181 -5.17 -29.92 5.22
C ARG A 181 -4.60 -28.49 5.17
N ALA A 182 -3.32 -28.32 4.86
CA ALA A 182 -2.68 -27.00 4.80
C ALA A 182 -3.19 -26.21 3.58
N THR A 183 -3.29 -26.89 2.45
CA THR A 183 -3.91 -26.38 1.21
C THR A 183 -5.36 -25.97 1.44
N GLN A 184 -6.14 -26.78 2.13
CA GLN A 184 -7.54 -26.45 2.43
C GLN A 184 -7.67 -25.25 3.39
N LYS A 185 -6.74 -25.10 4.35
CA LYS A 185 -6.69 -23.92 5.23
C LYS A 185 -6.32 -22.66 4.46
N ALA A 186 -5.36 -22.73 3.53
CA ALA A 186 -5.01 -21.62 2.66
C ALA A 186 -6.19 -21.20 1.76
N HIS A 187 -6.84 -22.16 1.11
CA HIS A 187 -8.05 -21.91 0.31
C HIS A 187 -9.18 -21.30 1.14
N SER A 188 -9.38 -21.79 2.37
CA SER A 188 -10.38 -21.24 3.30
C SER A 188 -10.09 -19.78 3.66
N ARG A 189 -8.83 -19.43 3.94
CA ARG A 189 -8.42 -18.04 4.22
C ARG A 189 -8.63 -17.13 3.03
N VAL A 190 -8.19 -17.57 1.85
CA VAL A 190 -8.36 -16.83 0.60
C VAL A 190 -9.85 -16.61 0.33
N SER A 191 -10.68 -17.65 0.40
CA SER A 191 -12.13 -17.58 0.28
C SER A 191 -12.78 -16.60 1.27
N HIS A 192 -12.36 -16.62 2.53
CA HIS A 192 -12.87 -15.70 3.55
C HIS A 192 -12.56 -14.24 3.23
N VAL A 193 -11.36 -13.94 2.74
CA VAL A 193 -10.97 -12.58 2.35
C VAL A 193 -11.69 -12.14 1.07
N LEU A 194 -11.77 -13.01 0.06
CA LEU A 194 -12.47 -12.76 -1.21
C LEU A 194 -13.96 -12.42 -1.00
N ASN A 195 -14.61 -13.14 -0.10
CA ASN A 195 -16.04 -13.03 0.16
C ASN A 195 -16.36 -12.19 1.41
N SER A 196 -15.38 -11.45 1.92
CA SER A 196 -15.59 -10.50 3.00
C SER A 196 -16.49 -9.37 2.50
N THR A 197 -17.48 -8.97 3.28
CA THR A 197 -18.43 -7.90 2.94
C THR A 197 -18.03 -6.58 3.57
N CYS A 198 -18.51 -5.44 3.07
CA CYS A 198 -18.40 -4.14 3.74
C CYS A 198 -19.76 -3.44 3.86
N SER A 199 -19.97 -2.67 4.95
CA SER A 199 -21.28 -2.07 5.25
C SER A 199 -21.68 -0.96 4.26
N ASP A 200 -20.74 -0.14 3.79
CA ASP A 200 -21.05 1.00 2.92
C ASP A 200 -21.52 0.63 1.51
N PHE A 201 -21.36 -0.63 1.11
CA PHE A 201 -21.71 -1.08 -0.22
C PHE A 201 -22.85 -2.10 -0.22
N ASN A 202 -23.90 -1.83 0.58
CA ASN A 202 -25.03 -2.74 0.77
C ASN A 202 -24.60 -4.16 1.17
N HIS A 203 -23.62 -4.27 2.08
CA HIS A 203 -23.01 -5.55 2.44
C HIS A 203 -22.36 -6.30 1.27
N GLY A 204 -21.96 -5.59 0.21
CA GLY A 204 -21.28 -6.13 -0.94
C GLY A 204 -19.86 -6.60 -0.65
N THR A 205 -19.42 -7.62 -1.39
CA THR A 205 -18.02 -8.06 -1.43
C THR A 205 -17.21 -7.24 -2.43
N ALA A 206 -15.90 -7.44 -2.49
CA ALA A 206 -15.04 -6.84 -3.52
C ALA A 206 -15.59 -7.07 -4.95
N LEU A 207 -16.18 -8.23 -5.23
CA LEU A 207 -16.78 -8.52 -6.54
C LEU A 207 -18.01 -7.66 -6.82
N HIS A 208 -18.88 -7.45 -5.82
CA HIS A 208 -20.06 -6.60 -5.95
C HIS A 208 -19.67 -5.14 -6.21
N ILE A 209 -18.65 -4.65 -5.51
CA ILE A 209 -18.10 -3.32 -5.72
C ILE A 209 -17.57 -3.17 -7.15
N ALA A 210 -16.71 -4.10 -7.58
CA ALA A 210 -16.15 -4.05 -8.93
C ALA A 210 -17.24 -4.09 -10.02
N ALA A 211 -18.26 -4.94 -9.85
CA ALA A 211 -19.36 -5.04 -10.80
C ALA A 211 -20.19 -3.74 -10.87
N SER A 212 -20.52 -3.14 -9.72
CA SER A 212 -21.29 -1.90 -9.67
C SER A 212 -20.53 -0.68 -10.21
N ASN A 213 -19.20 -0.71 -10.15
CA ASN A 213 -18.33 0.37 -10.66
C ASN A 213 -17.86 0.14 -12.11
N LEU A 214 -18.33 -0.93 -12.78
CA LEU A 214 -17.91 -1.30 -14.13
C LEU A 214 -16.40 -1.61 -14.25
N CYS A 215 -15.77 -2.03 -13.16
CA CYS A 215 -14.35 -2.39 -13.07
C CYS A 215 -14.10 -3.77 -13.68
N LEU A 216 -14.08 -3.85 -15.02
CA LEU A 216 -14.02 -5.11 -15.76
C LEU A 216 -12.74 -5.92 -15.44
N GLY A 217 -11.61 -5.26 -15.22
CA GLY A 217 -10.34 -5.91 -14.88
C GLY A 217 -10.43 -6.62 -13.53
N ALA A 218 -10.95 -5.91 -12.53
CA ALA A 218 -11.17 -6.42 -11.18
C ALA A 218 -12.22 -7.53 -11.15
N VAL A 219 -13.35 -7.39 -11.86
CA VAL A 219 -14.38 -8.45 -11.94
C VAL A 219 -13.79 -9.74 -12.47
N LYS A 220 -13.07 -9.67 -13.61
CA LYS A 220 -12.41 -10.86 -14.20
C LYS A 220 -11.41 -11.47 -13.22
N CYS A 221 -10.53 -10.65 -12.64
CA CYS A 221 -9.52 -11.10 -11.69
C CYS A 221 -10.14 -11.77 -10.45
N LEU A 222 -11.19 -11.20 -9.87
CA LEU A 222 -11.86 -11.75 -8.70
C LEU A 222 -12.55 -13.09 -9.00
N LEU A 223 -13.23 -13.20 -10.15
CA LEU A 223 -13.86 -14.46 -10.58
C LEU A 223 -12.82 -15.55 -10.87
N GLU A 224 -11.68 -15.20 -11.49
CA GLU A 224 -10.54 -16.12 -11.69
C GLU A 224 -10.03 -16.71 -10.36
N HIS A 225 -10.15 -15.97 -9.26
CA HIS A 225 -9.73 -16.41 -7.92
C HIS A 225 -10.89 -16.97 -7.07
N GLY A 226 -12.06 -17.23 -7.67
CA GLY A 226 -13.17 -17.91 -7.01
C GLY A 226 -14.06 -17.02 -6.14
N ALA A 227 -14.16 -15.71 -6.44
CA ALA A 227 -15.12 -14.83 -5.78
C ALA A 227 -16.55 -15.35 -5.99
N ASN A 228 -17.36 -15.38 -4.94
CA ASN A 228 -18.72 -15.86 -5.03
C ASN A 228 -19.69 -14.69 -5.37
N PRO A 229 -20.34 -14.69 -6.55
CA PRO A 229 -21.32 -13.68 -6.93
C PRO A 229 -22.65 -13.79 -6.18
N SER A 230 -22.87 -14.88 -5.43
CA SER A 230 -24.14 -15.12 -4.72
C SER A 230 -24.16 -14.63 -3.28
N VAL A 231 -23.09 -14.00 -2.78
CA VAL A 231 -23.05 -13.43 -1.42
C VAL A 231 -24.06 -12.29 -1.34
N ARG A 232 -24.86 -12.27 -0.26
CA ARG A 232 -25.93 -11.28 -0.02
C ARG A 232 -25.82 -10.74 1.40
#